data_AF-A0A8T1NNJ8-F1
#
_entry.id   AF-A0A8T1NNJ8-F1
#
_cell.length_a   1.000
_cell.length_b   1.000
_cell.length_c   1.000
_cell.angle_alpha   90.00
_cell.angle_beta   90.00
_cell.angle_gamma   90.00
#
_symmetry.space_group_name_H-M   'P 1'
#
loop_
_entity.id
_entity.type
_entity.pdbx_description
1 polymer ?
#
loop_
_entity_poly.entity_id
_entity_poly.type
_entity_poly.pdbx_seq_one_letter_code
_entity_poly.pdbx_strand_id
1 'polypeptide(L)'
;MASGNTQIYHERQRLQFCLLHTLNNLFQQKDAFTRASLNEIAEKLVLDEPNKVTWTPISALFKPHHNTITGNYDINVLIAALEGKGKSVIWHDRRNGASMINLDASEETQMGIVLNVSVRKFGGIWKGRHWVALKKINGVWCNLDSDLVAPETFKDTEEVRGFLDYIIDNGGEVLLVMNEKQ
;
A
#
# COMPACT_ATOMS: atom_id res chain seq x y z
N MET A 1 -3.06 14.07 33.24
CA MET A 1 -2.92 14.07 31.77
C MET A 1 -2.84 12.62 31.33
N ALA A 2 -3.96 11.99 30.99
CA ALA A 2 -3.93 10.61 30.50
C ALA A 2 -3.43 10.66 29.05
N SER A 3 -2.19 10.26 28.79
CA SER A 3 -1.79 9.93 27.42
C SER A 3 -2.57 8.66 27.08
N GLY A 4 -3.71 8.84 26.40
CA GLY A 4 -4.48 7.72 25.88
C GLY A 4 -3.53 6.85 25.06
N ASN A 5 -3.30 5.62 25.53
CA ASN A 5 -2.57 4.61 24.79
C ASN A 5 -3.48 4.22 23.62
N THR A 6 -3.54 5.06 22.58
CA THR A 6 -4.24 4.73 21.35
C THR A 6 -3.39 3.65 20.68
N GLN A 7 -3.77 2.40 20.91
CA GLN A 7 -3.10 1.24 20.34
C GLN A 7 -3.09 1.40 18.81
N ILE A 8 -1.89 1.47 18.22
CA ILE A 8 -1.73 1.53 16.76
C ILE A 8 -2.40 0.31 16.15
N TYR A 9 -3.28 0.54 15.19
CA TYR A 9 -3.94 -0.52 14.47
C TYR A 9 -2.93 -1.23 13.56
N HIS A 10 -2.84 -2.56 13.66
CA HIS A 10 -1.93 -3.37 12.84
C HIS A 10 -2.55 -4.73 12.49
N GLU A 11 -2.78 -4.93 11.20
CA GLU A 11 -3.12 -6.21 10.60
C GLU A 11 -1.86 -6.88 10.05
N ARG A 12 -1.65 -8.11 10.52
CA ARG A 12 -0.63 -9.00 10.00
C ARG A 12 -1.12 -9.73 8.77
N GLN A 13 -0.24 -9.87 7.79
CA GLN A 13 -0.54 -10.51 6.53
C GLN A 13 -0.94 -11.97 6.73
N ARG A 14 -1.94 -12.38 5.95
CA ARG A 14 -2.23 -13.80 5.71
C ARG A 14 -2.21 -14.05 4.21
N LEU A 15 -1.53 -15.11 3.78
CA LEU A 15 -1.42 -15.52 2.37
C LEU A 15 -0.81 -14.42 1.48
N GLN A 16 -1.42 -14.08 0.33
CA GLN A 16 -0.93 -13.01 -0.56
C GLN A 16 -1.82 -11.76 -0.54
N PHE A 17 -2.62 -11.54 0.51
CA PHE A 17 -3.48 -10.35 0.64
C PHE A 17 -2.73 -9.11 1.15
N CYS A 18 -1.47 -8.91 0.72
CA CYS A 18 -0.64 -7.80 1.18
C CYS A 18 -1.36 -6.46 1.02
N LEU A 19 -1.94 -6.18 -0.17
CA LEU A 19 -2.63 -4.91 -0.42
C LEU A 19 -3.79 -4.64 0.56
N LEU A 20 -4.58 -5.67 0.90
CA LEU A 20 -5.70 -5.54 1.83
C LEU A 20 -5.21 -5.04 3.19
N HIS A 21 -4.18 -5.69 3.73
CA HIS A 21 -3.65 -5.36 5.03
C HIS A 21 -2.90 -4.03 5.01
N THR A 22 -2.16 -3.73 3.92
CA THR A 22 -1.55 -2.41 3.69
C THR A 22 -2.60 -1.29 3.76
N LEU A 23 -3.73 -1.45 3.08
CA LEU A 23 -4.81 -0.47 3.11
C LEU A 23 -5.41 -0.34 4.51
N ASN A 24 -5.79 -1.43 5.17
CA ASN A 24 -6.37 -1.37 6.51
C ASN A 24 -5.42 -0.76 7.54
N ASN A 25 -4.12 -1.07 7.45
CA ASN A 25 -3.07 -0.45 8.24
C ASN A 25 -2.94 1.04 7.94
N LEU A 26 -2.92 1.45 6.67
CA LEU A 26 -2.85 2.87 6.30
C LEU A 26 -4.05 3.68 6.81
N PHE A 27 -5.26 3.10 6.74
CA PHE A 27 -6.47 3.72 7.27
C PHE A 27 -6.58 3.65 8.79
N GLN A 28 -5.69 2.90 9.46
CA GLN A 28 -5.72 2.66 10.91
C GLN A 28 -7.10 2.18 11.39
N GLN A 29 -7.76 1.36 10.56
CA GLN A 29 -9.11 0.91 10.80
C GLN A 29 -9.29 -0.54 10.35
N LYS A 30 -9.83 -1.36 11.26
CA LYS A 30 -10.23 -2.71 10.96
C LYS A 30 -11.34 -2.75 9.92
N ASP A 31 -11.17 -3.64 8.95
CA ASP A 31 -12.14 -3.86 7.87
C ASP A 31 -12.46 -2.57 7.09
N ALA A 32 -11.53 -1.60 7.04
CA ALA A 32 -11.66 -0.42 6.18
C ALA A 32 -11.86 -0.84 4.71
N PHE A 33 -11.20 -1.93 4.35
CA PHE A 33 -11.44 -2.76 3.18
C PHE A 33 -11.56 -4.22 3.62
N THR A 34 -12.29 -4.99 2.80
CA THR A 34 -12.39 -6.44 2.91
C THR A 34 -11.96 -7.07 1.59
N ARG A 35 -11.69 -8.38 1.60
CA ARG A 35 -11.45 -9.12 0.36
C ARG A 35 -12.59 -8.97 -0.64
N ALA A 36 -13.84 -8.96 -0.14
CA ALA A 36 -15.02 -8.79 -1.00
C ALA A 36 -15.02 -7.41 -1.67
N SER A 37 -14.76 -6.34 -0.91
CA SER A 37 -14.75 -4.98 -1.48
C SER A 37 -13.60 -4.78 -2.47
N LEU A 38 -12.40 -5.32 -2.20
CA LEU A 38 -11.28 -5.22 -3.16
C LEU A 38 -11.51 -6.08 -4.42
N ASN A 39 -12.18 -7.23 -4.29
CA ASN A 39 -12.59 -8.02 -5.45
C ASN A 39 -13.60 -7.28 -6.31
N GLU A 40 -14.57 -6.60 -5.71
CA GLU A 40 -15.56 -5.80 -6.43
C GLU A 40 -14.91 -4.64 -7.19
N ILE A 41 -13.94 -3.95 -6.57
CA ILE A 41 -13.14 -2.90 -7.22
C ILE A 41 -12.38 -3.48 -8.41
N ALA A 42 -11.69 -4.61 -8.22
CA ALA A 42 -10.95 -5.27 -9.30
C ALA A 42 -11.86 -5.71 -10.46
N GLU A 43 -13.08 -6.15 -10.17
CA GLU A 43 -14.05 -6.55 -11.20
C GLU A 43 -14.58 -5.36 -12.00
N LYS A 44 -14.85 -4.22 -11.35
CA LYS A 44 -15.25 -2.98 -12.02
C LYS A 44 -14.17 -2.50 -13.00
N LEU A 45 -12.91 -2.49 -12.56
CA LEU A 45 -11.77 -2.09 -13.40
C LEU A 45 -11.63 -2.95 -14.66
N VAL A 46 -11.92 -4.26 -14.59
CA VAL A 46 -11.92 -5.15 -15.77
C VAL A 46 -13.05 -4.83 -16.76
N LEU A 47 -14.22 -4.41 -16.27
CA LEU A 47 -15.36 -4.07 -17.13
C LEU A 47 -15.15 -2.76 -17.89
N ASP A 48 -14.37 -1.84 -17.33
CA ASP A 48 -14.07 -0.53 -17.91
C ASP A 48 -12.95 -0.58 -18.96
N GLU A 49 -12.32 -1.74 -19.20
CA GLU A 49 -11.30 -1.89 -20.24
C GLU A 49 -11.91 -2.00 -21.66
N PRO A 50 -11.48 -1.17 -22.61
CA PRO A 50 -12.08 -1.08 -23.95
C PRO A 50 -11.82 -2.30 -24.85
N ASN A 51 -10.84 -3.16 -24.51
CA ASN A 51 -10.47 -4.33 -25.31
C ASN A 51 -11.03 -5.62 -24.70
N LYS A 52 -12.27 -5.97 -25.06
CA LYS A 52 -12.93 -7.24 -24.67
C LYS A 52 -12.17 -8.46 -25.21
N VAL A 53 -11.30 -9.06 -24.39
CA VAL A 53 -10.78 -10.40 -24.65
C VAL A 53 -11.95 -11.41 -24.54
N THR A 54 -12.10 -12.27 -25.53
CA THR A 54 -13.17 -13.27 -25.62
C THR A 54 -13.10 -14.21 -24.41
N TRP A 55 -14.15 -14.22 -23.60
CA TRP A 55 -14.21 -14.96 -22.34
C TRP A 55 -14.27 -16.48 -22.56
N THR A 56 -13.35 -17.23 -21.95
CA THR A 56 -13.46 -18.69 -21.78
C THR A 56 -13.53 -19.05 -20.29
N PRO A 57 -14.10 -20.20 -19.90
CA PRO A 57 -14.15 -20.62 -18.49
C PRO A 57 -12.76 -20.74 -17.83
N ILE A 58 -11.71 -20.95 -18.63
CA ILE A 58 -10.32 -21.09 -18.17
C ILE A 58 -9.66 -19.71 -17.98
N SER A 59 -10.05 -18.68 -18.75
CA SER A 59 -9.50 -17.32 -18.59
C SER A 59 -10.01 -16.58 -17.35
N ALA A 60 -11.10 -17.04 -16.73
CA ALA A 60 -11.57 -16.52 -15.43
C ALA A 60 -10.59 -16.80 -14.27
N LEU A 61 -9.73 -17.82 -14.41
CA LEU A 61 -8.69 -18.18 -13.43
C LEU A 61 -7.39 -17.38 -13.60
N PHE A 62 -7.22 -16.72 -14.74
CA PHE A 62 -6.03 -15.92 -15.08
C PHE A 62 -6.50 -14.55 -15.58
N LYS A 63 -7.04 -13.72 -14.67
CA LYS A 63 -7.42 -12.34 -15.03
C LYS A 63 -6.13 -11.53 -15.26
N PRO A 64 -6.02 -10.73 -16.33
CA PRO A 64 -4.80 -9.96 -16.65
C PRO A 64 -4.34 -9.02 -15.52
N HIS A 65 -5.26 -8.65 -14.63
CA HIS A 65 -5.05 -7.67 -13.56
C HIS A 65 -5.08 -8.27 -12.15
N HIS A 66 -5.35 -9.58 -12.01
CA HIS A 66 -5.43 -10.18 -10.68
C HIS A 66 -5.47 -11.72 -10.67
N ASN A 67 -4.99 -12.32 -9.57
CA ASN A 67 -5.49 -13.61 -9.11
C ASN A 67 -6.39 -13.39 -7.86
N THR A 68 -7.70 -13.18 -8.09
CA THR A 68 -8.76 -12.97 -7.06
C THR A 68 -8.81 -14.05 -5.99
N ILE A 69 -8.25 -15.21 -6.28
CA ILE A 69 -8.17 -16.33 -5.36
C ILE A 69 -7.00 -16.17 -4.38
N THR A 70 -5.89 -15.55 -4.79
CA THR A 70 -4.68 -15.42 -3.94
C THR A 70 -4.49 -14.05 -3.29
N GLY A 71 -5.07 -12.98 -3.83
CA GLY A 71 -5.02 -11.63 -3.22
C GLY A 71 -3.92 -10.71 -3.75
N ASN A 72 -3.26 -11.09 -4.84
CA ASN A 72 -2.18 -10.33 -5.48
C ASN A 72 -2.71 -9.13 -6.29
N TYR A 73 -3.44 -8.23 -5.63
CA TYR A 73 -4.04 -7.05 -6.26
C TYR A 73 -2.97 -6.11 -6.82
N ASP A 74 -3.25 -5.55 -7.99
CA ASP A 74 -2.36 -4.60 -8.67
C ASP A 74 -2.51 -3.16 -8.15
N ILE A 75 -1.75 -2.25 -8.76
CA ILE A 75 -1.75 -0.83 -8.42
C ILE A 75 -3.06 -0.12 -8.79
N ASN A 76 -3.79 -0.59 -9.80
CA ASN A 76 -5.05 0.04 -10.21
C ASN A 76 -6.12 -0.18 -9.14
N VAL A 77 -6.14 -1.38 -8.53
CA VAL A 77 -7.00 -1.68 -7.38
C VAL A 77 -6.64 -0.79 -6.18
N LEU A 78 -5.33 -0.58 -5.91
CA LEU A 78 -4.86 0.33 -4.86
C LEU A 78 -5.39 1.76 -5.08
N ILE A 79 -5.20 2.30 -6.29
CA ILE A 79 -5.59 3.68 -6.64
C ILE A 79 -7.11 3.83 -6.54
N ALA A 80 -7.89 2.94 -7.16
CA ALA A 80 -9.35 3.01 -7.12
C ALA A 80 -9.91 2.85 -5.69
N ALA A 81 -9.28 2.01 -4.86
CA ALA A 81 -9.66 1.86 -3.45
C ALA A 81 -9.42 3.16 -2.65
N LEU A 82 -8.28 3.83 -2.88
CA LEU A 82 -7.94 5.10 -2.24
C LEU A 82 -8.86 6.24 -2.69
N GLU A 83 -9.09 6.37 -4.00
CA GLU A 83 -10.01 7.36 -4.59
C GLU A 83 -11.45 7.16 -4.09
N GLY A 84 -11.91 5.91 -4.00
CA GLY A 84 -13.21 5.58 -3.42
C GLY A 84 -13.40 5.99 -1.96
N LYS A 85 -12.32 6.36 -1.26
CA LYS A 85 -12.33 6.93 0.10
C LYS A 85 -11.85 8.39 0.15
N GLY A 86 -11.90 9.12 -0.98
CA GLY A 86 -11.55 10.54 -1.05
C GLY A 86 -10.07 10.81 -0.80
N LYS A 87 -9.21 9.93 -1.30
CA LYS A 87 -7.74 10.06 -1.25
C LYS A 87 -7.20 10.16 -2.67
N SER A 88 -6.15 10.94 -2.85
CA SER A 88 -5.40 10.98 -4.10
C SER A 88 -4.02 10.38 -3.93
N VAL A 89 -3.47 9.89 -5.04
CA VAL A 89 -2.17 9.21 -5.07
C VAL A 89 -1.22 10.00 -5.96
N ILE A 90 -0.05 10.34 -5.43
CA ILE A 90 1.05 10.96 -6.18
C ILE A 90 2.18 9.95 -6.27
N TRP A 91 2.57 9.59 -7.49
CA TRP A 91 3.72 8.72 -7.71
C TRP A 91 5.01 9.52 -7.59
N HIS A 92 5.90 9.10 -6.70
CA HIS A 92 7.23 9.68 -6.60
C HIS A 92 8.12 9.18 -7.73
N ASP A 93 8.67 10.10 -8.52
CA ASP A 93 9.60 9.75 -9.59
C ASP A 93 10.90 9.18 -9.01
N ARG A 94 11.09 7.86 -9.18
CA ARG A 94 12.26 7.10 -8.71
C ARG A 94 13.61 7.57 -9.27
N ARG A 95 13.63 8.47 -10.25
CA ARG A 95 14.87 9.14 -10.71
C ARG A 95 15.37 10.17 -9.69
N ASN A 96 14.50 10.59 -8.78
CA ASN A 96 14.80 11.49 -7.68
C ASN A 96 14.92 10.69 -6.38
N GLY A 97 15.87 11.07 -5.52
CA GLY A 97 15.98 10.50 -4.17
C GLY A 97 14.82 10.92 -3.26
N ALA A 98 14.75 10.28 -2.10
CA ALA A 98 13.75 10.55 -1.07
C ALA A 98 13.85 11.96 -0.46
N SER A 99 14.96 12.68 -0.71
CA SER A 99 15.12 14.09 -0.33
C SER A 99 14.07 15.02 -0.93
N MET A 100 13.44 14.64 -2.05
CA MET A 100 12.36 15.40 -2.69
C MET A 100 10.98 15.09 -2.09
N ILE A 101 10.87 14.13 -1.17
CA ILE A 101 9.63 13.79 -0.50
C ILE A 101 9.47 14.68 0.74
N ASN A 102 8.37 15.43 0.80
CA ASN A 102 8.05 16.25 1.96
C ASN A 102 7.50 15.37 3.11
N LEU A 103 8.39 14.89 3.99
CA LEU A 103 8.03 14.10 5.16
C LEU A 103 7.49 14.93 6.34
N ASP A 104 7.55 16.25 6.24
CA ASP A 104 7.11 17.21 7.25
C ASP A 104 5.67 17.70 7.03
N ALA A 105 5.02 17.25 5.95
CA ALA A 105 3.60 17.48 5.74
C ALA A 105 2.77 17.02 6.95
N SER A 106 1.70 17.76 7.25
CA SER A 106 0.79 17.44 8.34
C SER A 106 -0.01 16.17 8.03
N GLU A 107 -0.43 15.44 9.07
CA GLU A 107 -1.30 14.26 8.95
C GLU A 107 -2.67 14.60 8.31
N GLU A 108 -3.07 15.87 8.37
CA GLU A 108 -4.27 16.41 7.71
C GLU A 108 -4.09 16.54 6.19
N THR A 109 -2.89 16.87 5.72
CA THR A 109 -2.60 17.03 4.29
C THR A 109 -2.19 15.71 3.65
N GLN A 110 -1.29 14.97 4.30
CA GLN A 110 -0.76 13.70 3.82
C GLN A 110 -1.20 12.57 4.73
N MET A 111 -1.90 11.60 4.16
CA MET A 111 -2.38 10.43 4.87
C MET A 111 -1.25 9.47 5.25
N GLY A 112 -0.28 9.29 4.34
CA GLY A 112 0.85 8.40 4.50
C GLY A 112 1.57 8.12 3.18
N ILE A 113 2.30 7.01 3.15
CA ILE A 113 3.06 6.53 1.99
C ILE A 113 2.75 5.05 1.80
N VAL A 114 2.51 4.64 0.57
CA VAL A 114 2.43 3.23 0.17
C VAL A 114 3.63 2.89 -0.68
N LEU A 115 4.29 1.79 -0.34
CA LEU A 115 5.45 1.29 -1.06
C LEU A 115 5.09 0.01 -1.80
N ASN A 116 5.65 -0.16 -2.98
CA ASN A 116 5.68 -1.43 -3.67
C ASN A 116 7.13 -1.91 -3.72
N VAL A 117 7.48 -2.89 -2.89
CA VAL A 117 8.87 -3.31 -2.69
C VAL A 117 9.15 -4.66 -3.36
N SER A 118 10.36 -4.82 -3.89
CA SER A 118 10.82 -6.09 -4.45
C SER A 118 11.13 -7.07 -3.33
N VAL A 119 10.43 -8.21 -3.28
CA VAL A 119 10.73 -9.28 -2.32
C VAL A 119 11.41 -10.46 -3.00
N ARG A 120 12.43 -11.02 -2.36
CA ARG A 120 13.13 -12.23 -2.79
C ARG A 120 12.89 -13.34 -1.78
N LYS A 121 12.26 -14.43 -2.21
CA LYS A 121 12.01 -15.62 -1.38
C LYS A 121 12.86 -16.78 -1.88
N PHE A 122 13.11 -17.76 -1.00
CA PHE A 122 13.89 -18.98 -1.29
C PHE A 122 15.27 -18.71 -1.92
N GLY A 123 16.10 -17.86 -1.27
CA GLY A 123 17.45 -17.58 -1.75
C GLY A 123 17.51 -16.81 -3.08
N GLY A 124 16.43 -16.14 -3.49
CA GLY A 124 16.39 -15.32 -4.70
C GLY A 124 15.74 -15.98 -5.91
N ILE A 125 15.28 -17.23 -5.79
CA ILE A 125 14.62 -17.97 -6.88
C ILE A 125 13.23 -17.41 -7.17
N TRP A 126 12.50 -16.98 -6.14
CA TRP A 126 11.20 -16.33 -6.29
C TRP A 126 11.32 -14.83 -6.09
N LYS A 127 11.07 -14.09 -7.17
CA LYS A 127 10.89 -12.63 -7.13
C LYS A 127 9.41 -12.32 -7.07
N GLY A 128 9.04 -11.47 -6.13
CA GLY A 128 7.67 -11.00 -5.98
C GLY A 128 7.65 -9.52 -5.64
N ARG A 129 6.44 -9.02 -5.45
CA ARG A 129 6.18 -7.66 -5.01
C ARG A 129 5.38 -7.70 -3.72
N HIS A 130 5.58 -6.69 -2.89
CA HIS A 130 4.93 -6.57 -1.59
C HIS A 130 4.52 -5.13 -1.34
N TRP A 131 3.33 -4.96 -0.80
CA TRP A 131 2.78 -3.65 -0.49
C TRP A 131 3.05 -3.34 0.99
N VAL A 132 3.59 -2.15 1.27
CA VAL A 132 3.91 -1.69 2.62
C VAL A 132 3.29 -0.32 2.85
N ALA A 133 2.72 -0.09 4.03
CA ALA A 133 2.22 1.22 4.44
C ALA A 133 3.19 1.85 5.42
N LEU A 134 3.54 3.11 5.17
CA LEU A 134 4.15 3.99 6.17
C LEU A 134 3.13 5.08 6.52
N LYS A 135 3.01 5.40 7.81
CA LYS A 135 2.08 6.43 8.26
C LYS A 135 2.65 7.20 9.44
N LYS A 136 2.48 8.52 9.43
CA LYS A 136 2.70 9.34 10.61
C LYS A 136 1.49 9.21 11.55
N ILE A 137 1.75 8.80 12.79
CA ILE A 137 0.74 8.62 13.83
C ILE A 137 1.22 9.36 15.07
N ASN A 138 0.46 10.35 15.52
CA ASN A 138 0.84 11.21 16.65
C ASN A 138 2.23 11.87 16.43
N GLY A 139 2.50 12.31 15.19
CA GLY A 139 3.76 12.97 14.82
C GLY A 139 4.93 12.02 14.52
N VAL A 140 4.82 10.71 14.78
CA VAL A 140 5.91 9.74 14.57
C VAL A 140 5.62 8.89 13.34
N TRP A 141 6.59 8.74 12.45
CA TRP A 141 6.47 7.82 11.33
C TRP A 141 6.54 6.37 11.81
N CYS A 142 5.63 5.55 11.32
CA CYS A 142 5.53 4.12 11.63
C CYS A 142 5.59 3.32 10.33
N ASN A 143 6.41 2.26 10.33
CA ASN A 143 6.35 1.17 9.39
C ASN A 143 5.25 0.20 9.81
N LEU A 144 4.24 0.07 8.94
CA LEU A 144 3.07 -0.77 9.13
C LEU A 144 3.07 -1.94 8.14
N ASP A 145 4.26 -2.41 7.77
CA ASP A 145 4.42 -3.64 6.98
C ASP A 145 3.69 -4.80 7.66
N SER A 146 2.75 -5.38 6.94
CA SER A 146 1.92 -6.47 7.42
C SER A 146 2.69 -7.78 7.66
N ASP A 147 3.92 -7.92 7.15
CA ASP A 147 4.82 -9.04 7.50
C ASP A 147 5.45 -8.87 8.89
N LEU A 148 5.46 -7.65 9.46
CA LEU A 148 5.97 -7.41 10.82
C LEU A 148 5.03 -7.96 11.89
N VAL A 149 5.62 -8.36 13.02
CA VAL A 149 4.86 -8.84 14.19
C VAL A 149 4.09 -7.69 14.85
N ALA A 150 4.64 -6.47 14.80
CA ALA A 150 4.05 -5.24 15.32
C ALA A 150 4.56 -4.03 14.50
N PRO A 151 3.90 -2.86 14.58
CA PRO A 151 4.40 -1.63 14.00
C PRO A 151 5.81 -1.28 14.49
N GLU A 152 6.67 -0.83 13.59
CA GLU A 152 8.00 -0.32 13.92
C GLU A 152 8.04 1.20 13.75
N THR A 153 8.42 1.94 14.78
CA THR A 153 8.53 3.40 14.72
C THR A 153 9.90 3.80 14.19
N PHE A 154 9.93 4.75 13.28
CA PHE A 154 11.16 5.44 12.91
C PHE A 154 11.54 6.46 13.99
N LYS A 155 12.85 6.60 14.23
CA LYS A 155 13.45 7.54 15.16
C LYS A 155 13.22 8.99 14.75
N ASP A 156 13.42 9.29 13.46
CA ASP A 156 13.32 10.63 12.90
C ASP A 156 13.09 10.59 11.38
N THR A 157 12.91 11.76 10.76
CA THR A 157 12.67 11.87 9.32
C THR A 157 13.89 11.49 8.48
N GLU A 158 15.11 11.60 9.01
CA GLU A 158 16.32 11.15 8.30
C GLU A 158 16.35 9.63 8.15
N GLU A 159 15.94 8.90 9.19
CA GLU A 159 15.81 7.44 9.12
C GLU A 159 14.76 7.03 8.08
N VAL A 160 13.62 7.74 8.03
CA VAL A 160 12.60 7.52 6.99
C VAL A 160 13.16 7.78 5.59
N ARG A 161 13.93 8.86 5.39
CA ARG A 161 14.56 9.14 4.09
C ARG A 161 15.53 8.05 3.69
N GLY A 162 16.43 7.65 4.59
CA GLY A 162 17.38 6.57 4.33
C GLY A 162 16.70 5.24 3.98
N PHE A 163 15.59 4.93 4.66
CA PHE A 163 14.76 3.78 4.32
C PHE A 163 14.14 3.89 2.93
N LEU A 164 13.56 5.04 2.58
CA LEU A 164 12.95 5.28 1.26
C LEU A 164 13.99 5.24 0.14
N ASP A 165 15.18 5.83 0.33
CA ASP A 165 16.28 5.76 -0.63
C ASP A 165 16.71 4.31 -0.87
N TYR A 166 16.86 3.52 0.20
CA TYR A 166 17.15 2.09 0.07
C TYR A 166 16.08 1.35 -0.76
N ILE A 167 14.80 1.66 -0.55
CA ILE A 167 13.71 1.07 -1.33
C ILE A 167 13.79 1.47 -2.81
N ILE A 168 14.01 2.75 -3.10
CA ILE A 168 14.14 3.28 -4.47
C ILE A 168 15.32 2.61 -5.20
N ASP A 169 16.49 2.55 -4.56
CA ASP A 169 17.71 1.94 -5.10
C ASP A 169 17.54 0.44 -5.41
N ASN A 170 16.65 -0.23 -4.69
CA ASN A 170 16.31 -1.64 -4.89
C ASN A 170 15.10 -1.85 -5.82
N GLY A 171 14.73 -0.82 -6.59
CA GLY A 171 13.67 -0.88 -7.60
C GLY A 171 12.26 -0.92 -7.00
N GLY A 172 12.09 -0.41 -5.79
CA GLY A 172 10.79 -0.17 -5.19
C GLY A 172 10.12 1.08 -5.77
N GLU A 173 8.80 1.12 -5.68
CA GLU A 173 8.00 2.29 -6.05
C GLU A 173 7.45 2.95 -4.79
N VAL A 174 7.39 4.28 -4.80
CA VAL A 174 6.92 5.09 -3.66
C VAL A 174 5.72 5.90 -4.10
N LEU A 175 4.60 5.73 -3.38
CA LEU A 175 3.33 6.39 -3.65
C LEU A 175 2.95 7.23 -2.44
N LEU A 176 2.83 8.54 -2.62
CA LEU A 176 2.37 9.45 -1.58
C LEU A 176 0.84 9.47 -1.60
N VAL A 177 0.22 9.20 -0.46
CA VAL A 177 -1.24 9.22 -0.32
C VAL A 177 -1.65 10.51 0.36
N MET A 178 -2.38 11.34 -0.37
CA MET A 178 -2.81 12.66 0.07
C MET A 178 -4.28 12.61 0.50
N ASN A 179 -4.62 13.38 1.53
CA ASN A 179 -6.02 13.64 1.83
C ASN A 179 -6.54 14.69 0.84
N GLU A 180 -7.74 14.50 0.32
CA GLU A 180 -8.41 15.60 -0.40
C GLU A 180 -8.62 16.78 0.55
N LYS A 181 -8.39 18.00 0.06
CA LYS A 181 -8.75 19.21 0.79
C LYS A 181 -10.28 19.25 0.87
N GLN A 182 -10.81 19.20 2.08
CA GLN A 182 -12.22 19.54 2.35
C GLN A 182 -12.49 20.99 1.94
#